data_AF-A0A0R0C5F2-F1
#
_entry.id   AF-A0A0R0C5F2-F1
#
_cell.length_a   1.000
_cell.length_b   1.000
_cell.length_c   1.000
_cell.angle_alpha   90.00
_cell.angle_beta   90.00
_cell.angle_gamma   90.00
#
_symmetry.space_group_name_H-M   'P 1'
#
loop_
_entity.id
_entity.type
_entity.pdbx_description
1 polymer ?
#
loop_
_entity_poly.entity_id
_entity_poly.type
_entity_poly.pdbx_seq_one_letter_code
_entity_poly.pdbx_strand_id
1 'polypeptide(L)'
;MDGHRALSRRPLSAQRQQRRAATQGKTMVATDANASALPILGFAEPVFAAGRNTSVRRGTRWLGVMRVRLQLADGQLSAALPLQTRLCRFDQLSDAELAFEHDPACRTRAGLLATLQRHYPGFAPGEWVTVCDFWLD
;
A
#
# COMPACT_ATOMS: atom_id res chain seq x y z
N MET A 1 70.01 29.51 -16.81
CA MET A 1 70.76 28.93 -15.68
C MET A 1 70.24 29.69 -14.47
N ASP A 2 69.51 29.15 -13.49
CA ASP A 2 69.27 27.81 -12.96
C ASP A 2 67.86 27.85 -12.30
N GLY A 3 67.04 26.81 -12.17
CA GLY A 3 67.31 25.42 -11.83
C GLY A 3 66.79 25.12 -10.42
N HIS A 4 65.92 24.11 -10.30
CA HIS A 4 65.48 23.39 -9.07
C HIS A 4 64.36 24.04 -8.23
N ARG A 5 63.13 23.50 -8.12
CA ARG A 5 62.60 22.15 -7.82
C ARG A 5 62.68 21.75 -6.33
N ALA A 6 61.47 21.54 -5.79
CA ALA A 6 61.05 20.51 -4.82
C ALA A 6 61.14 20.70 -3.28
N LEU A 7 59.94 20.68 -2.69
CA LEU A 7 59.42 19.74 -1.67
C LEU A 7 60.12 19.61 -0.30
N SER A 8 59.38 19.88 0.78
CA SER A 8 59.04 18.89 1.84
C SER A 8 58.33 19.52 3.05
N ARG A 9 57.11 19.05 3.38
CA ARG A 9 56.74 18.15 4.52
C ARG A 9 56.33 18.95 5.78
N ARG A 10 55.01 19.08 6.07
CA ARG A 10 54.14 18.24 6.97
C ARG A 10 54.38 18.52 8.48
N PRO A 11 53.44 18.32 9.45
CA PRO A 11 52.24 17.45 9.39
C PRO A 11 50.95 17.88 10.17
N LEU A 12 49.89 17.09 9.94
CA LEU A 12 48.86 16.52 10.85
C LEU A 12 48.05 17.40 11.83
N SER A 13 46.75 17.49 11.56
CA SER A 13 45.70 17.29 12.59
C SER A 13 44.47 16.62 11.98
N ALA A 14 44.31 15.33 12.28
CA ALA A 14 43.05 14.60 12.12
C ALA A 14 42.14 14.88 13.32
N GLN A 15 40.81 14.83 13.10
CA GLN A 15 39.79 14.13 13.89
C GLN A 15 38.44 14.87 14.03
N ARG A 16 37.43 14.18 13.45
CA ARG A 16 36.13 13.82 14.01
C ARG A 16 35.06 14.89 14.31
N GLN A 17 33.97 14.71 13.55
CA GLN A 17 32.59 14.46 14.00
C GLN A 17 31.88 15.56 14.81
N GLN A 18 30.78 16.07 14.24
CA GLN A 18 29.41 16.01 14.79
C GLN A 18 28.48 16.79 13.83
N ARG A 19 27.74 16.11 12.95
CA ARG A 19 26.28 15.87 13.08
C ARG A 19 25.55 16.89 13.95
N ARG A 20 24.75 17.75 13.30
CA ARG A 20 23.33 17.98 13.67
C ARG A 20 22.60 18.68 12.52
N ALA A 21 21.65 17.94 11.96
CA ALA A 21 20.56 18.45 11.15
C ALA A 21 19.58 19.21 12.05
N ALA A 22 19.06 20.33 11.56
CA ALA A 22 17.82 20.93 12.04
C ALA A 22 17.17 21.64 10.84
N THR A 23 16.60 20.83 9.95
CA THR A 23 15.67 21.29 8.92
C THR A 23 14.44 21.85 9.64
N GLN A 24 14.19 23.13 9.44
CA GLN A 24 13.00 23.84 9.89
C GLN A 24 11.75 23.07 9.50
N GLY A 25 10.90 22.83 10.51
CA GLY A 25 9.56 22.27 10.34
C GLY A 25 8.71 23.21 9.49
N LYS A 26 8.66 22.92 8.18
CA LYS A 26 7.56 23.36 7.34
C LYS A 26 6.38 22.49 7.75
N THR A 27 5.57 22.99 8.66
CA THR A 27 4.20 22.54 8.89
C THR A 27 3.51 22.60 7.53
N MET A 28 3.48 21.46 6.84
CA MET A 28 2.51 21.25 5.79
C MET A 28 1.19 21.19 6.53
N VAL A 29 0.52 22.34 6.55
CA VAL A 29 -0.93 22.40 6.67
C VAL A 29 -1.44 21.48 5.56
N ALA A 30 -1.75 20.24 5.94
CA ALA A 30 -2.49 19.33 5.10
C ALA A 30 -3.83 20.01 4.88
N THR A 31 -3.95 20.65 3.72
CA THR A 31 -5.16 21.26 3.22
C THR A 31 -6.30 20.26 3.41
N ASP A 32 -7.35 20.71 4.09
CA ASP A 32 -8.59 20.00 4.38
C ASP A 32 -9.02 19.04 3.28
N ALA A 33 -8.66 17.76 3.43
CA ALA A 33 -9.33 16.67 2.75
C ALA A 33 -10.56 16.34 3.60
N ASN A 34 -11.63 17.14 3.46
CA ASN A 34 -13.00 16.84 3.87
C ASN A 34 -13.11 15.71 4.93
N ALA A 35 -12.90 16.05 6.21
CA ALA A 35 -13.05 15.12 7.31
C ALA A 35 -14.53 14.74 7.51
N SER A 36 -15.16 13.99 6.59
CA SER A 36 -16.61 13.74 6.74
C SER A 36 -17.25 12.54 6.02
N ALA A 37 -16.50 11.58 5.48
CA ALA A 37 -17.11 10.29 5.11
C ALA A 37 -16.09 9.15 5.11
N LEU A 38 -16.42 8.03 5.77
CA LEU A 38 -15.63 6.81 5.68
C LEU A 38 -15.60 6.31 4.22
N PRO A 39 -14.44 5.88 3.70
CA PRO A 39 -14.34 5.38 2.35
C PRO A 39 -15.21 4.13 2.15
N ILE A 40 -15.84 4.04 0.99
CA ILE A 40 -16.70 2.92 0.61
C ILE A 40 -15.88 1.91 -0.18
N LEU A 41 -15.77 0.70 0.35
CA LEU A 41 -15.19 -0.46 -0.34
C LEU A 41 -16.31 -1.15 -1.13
N GLY A 42 -16.34 -0.90 -2.44
CA GLY A 42 -17.37 -1.43 -3.35
C GLY A 42 -16.95 -2.74 -4.02
N PHE A 43 -17.94 -3.59 -4.31
CA PHE A 43 -17.74 -4.93 -4.87
C PHE A 43 -18.71 -5.16 -6.03
N ALA A 44 -18.25 -5.82 -7.08
CA ALA A 44 -19.11 -6.18 -8.21
C ALA A 44 -19.96 -7.40 -7.90
N GLU A 45 -19.32 -8.48 -7.41
CA GLU A 45 -19.96 -9.78 -7.17
C GLU A 45 -19.48 -10.36 -5.81
N PRO A 46 -19.79 -9.71 -4.67
CA PRO A 46 -19.32 -10.20 -3.38
C PRO A 46 -20.13 -11.44 -2.92
N VAL A 47 -19.42 -12.48 -2.46
CA VAL A 47 -19.99 -13.59 -1.70
C VAL A 47 -19.33 -13.60 -0.32
N PHE A 48 -19.79 -12.70 0.55
CA PHE A 48 -19.22 -12.56 1.89
C PHE A 48 -19.47 -13.80 2.75
N ALA A 49 -18.46 -14.18 3.53
CA ALA A 49 -18.55 -15.20 4.56
C ALA A 49 -18.54 -14.58 5.96
N ALA A 50 -19.04 -15.31 6.96
CA ALA A 50 -18.78 -14.96 8.36
C ALA A 50 -17.28 -15.08 8.67
N GLY A 51 -16.78 -14.19 9.53
CA GLY A 51 -15.37 -14.07 9.85
C GLY A 51 -14.59 -13.25 8.82
N ARG A 52 -13.37 -13.70 8.50
CA ARG A 52 -12.43 -12.96 7.65
C ARG A 52 -12.88 -12.97 6.20
N ASN A 53 -12.86 -11.80 5.58
CA ASN A 53 -13.00 -11.59 4.16
C ASN A 53 -11.82 -10.76 3.65
N THR A 54 -11.32 -11.12 2.47
CA THR A 54 -10.18 -10.46 1.82
C THR A 54 -10.63 -9.85 0.50
N SER A 55 -10.12 -8.67 0.18
CA SER A 55 -10.23 -8.04 -1.14
C SER A 55 -8.86 -7.56 -1.60
N VAL A 56 -8.53 -7.78 -2.87
CA VAL A 56 -7.27 -7.29 -3.46
C VAL A 56 -7.53 -6.13 -4.41
N ARG A 57 -6.84 -5.01 -4.20
CA ARG A 57 -7.04 -3.77 -4.95
C ARG A 57 -5.75 -3.33 -5.63
N ARG A 58 -5.85 -2.88 -6.89
CA ARG A 58 -4.70 -2.37 -7.65
C ARG A 58 -4.08 -1.14 -6.96
N GLY A 59 -2.75 -1.11 -6.89
CA GLY A 59 -1.98 0.03 -6.41
C GLY A 59 -2.06 0.27 -4.90
N THR A 60 -1.80 1.51 -4.50
CA THR A 60 -1.61 1.92 -3.09
C THR A 60 -2.79 2.69 -2.50
N ARG A 61 -3.87 2.90 -3.25
CA ARG A 61 -5.01 3.74 -2.84
C ARG A 61 -5.58 3.36 -1.46
N TRP A 62 -5.58 2.07 -1.14
CA TRP A 62 -6.16 1.54 0.08
C TRP A 62 -5.15 1.39 1.21
N LEU A 63 -3.86 1.58 0.95
CA LEU A 63 -2.82 1.41 1.96
C LEU A 63 -2.99 2.42 3.11
N GLY A 64 -3.08 1.91 4.34
CA GLY A 64 -3.23 2.72 5.54
C GLY A 64 -4.68 3.15 5.85
N VAL A 65 -5.65 2.77 5.02
CA VAL A 65 -7.07 2.98 5.33
C VAL A 65 -7.45 2.07 6.49
N MET A 66 -7.82 2.66 7.63
CA MET A 66 -8.10 1.92 8.86
C MET A 66 -9.56 1.50 9.03
N ARG A 67 -10.49 2.19 8.37
CA ARG A 67 -11.93 1.93 8.46
C ARG A 67 -12.61 2.16 7.12
N VAL A 68 -13.61 1.33 6.83
CA VAL A 68 -14.42 1.41 5.61
C VAL A 68 -15.91 1.20 5.92
N ARG A 69 -16.75 1.56 4.97
CA ARG A 69 -18.08 0.96 4.83
C ARG A 69 -18.09 0.06 3.61
N LEU A 70 -18.79 -1.06 3.67
CA LEU A 70 -19.00 -1.91 2.50
C LEU A 70 -20.26 -1.44 1.78
N GLN A 71 -20.23 -1.42 0.45
CA GLN A 71 -21.46 -1.34 -0.33
C GLN A 71 -22.01 -2.75 -0.53
N LEU A 72 -23.21 -3.00 -0.01
CA LEU A 72 -23.91 -4.26 -0.11
C LEU A 72 -24.67 -4.36 -1.45
N ALA A 73 -25.11 -5.57 -1.81
CA ALA A 73 -25.74 -5.83 -3.11
C ALA A 73 -27.04 -5.05 -3.34
N ASP A 74 -27.75 -4.67 -2.27
CA ASP A 74 -28.95 -3.84 -2.28
C ASP A 74 -28.65 -2.33 -2.37
N GLY A 75 -27.38 -1.95 -2.48
CA GLY A 75 -26.91 -0.57 -2.50
C GLY A 75 -26.80 0.07 -1.10
N GLN A 76 -27.18 -0.63 -0.03
CA GLN A 76 -27.01 -0.14 1.33
C GLN A 76 -25.54 -0.14 1.75
N LEU A 77 -25.21 0.71 2.71
CA LEU A 77 -23.88 0.79 3.28
C LEU A 77 -23.86 0.12 4.65
N SER A 78 -22.88 -0.77 4.87
CA SER A 78 -22.67 -1.42 6.16
C SER A 78 -22.38 -0.41 7.28
N ALA A 79 -22.39 -0.89 8.53
CA ALA A 79 -21.70 -0.19 9.61
C ALA A 79 -20.20 -0.01 9.29
N ALA A 80 -19.55 0.92 9.99
CA ALA A 80 -18.13 1.19 9.82
C ALA A 80 -17.27 0.04 10.34
N LEU A 81 -16.59 -0.67 9.43
CA LEU A 81 -15.74 -1.82 9.76
C LEU A 81 -14.28 -1.42 9.85
N PRO A 82 -13.49 -2.04 10.75
CA PRO A 82 -12.04 -2.00 10.68
C PRO A 82 -11.53 -2.60 9.37
N LEU A 83 -10.47 -2.03 8.82
CA LEU A 83 -9.77 -2.56 7.66
C LEU A 83 -8.29 -2.75 8.00
N GLN A 84 -7.77 -3.94 7.74
CA GLN A 84 -6.34 -4.21 7.77
C GLN A 84 -5.80 -4.20 6.34
N THR A 85 -4.71 -3.47 6.12
CA THR A 85 -4.17 -3.28 4.77
C THR A 85 -2.69 -3.58 4.73
N ARG A 86 -2.24 -4.26 3.68
CA ARG A 86 -0.82 -4.45 3.38
C ARG A 86 -0.56 -4.29 1.89
N LEU A 87 0.61 -3.79 1.55
CA LEU A 87 1.08 -3.64 0.17
C LEU A 87 2.00 -4.81 -0.19
N CYS A 88 1.78 -5.46 -1.32
CA CYS A 88 2.69 -6.46 -1.88
C CYS A 88 2.66 -6.43 -3.42
N ARG A 89 3.61 -7.10 -4.06
CA ARG A 89 3.48 -7.36 -5.50
C ARG A 89 2.46 -8.47 -5.72
N PHE A 90 1.74 -8.40 -6.84
CA PHE A 90 0.76 -9.42 -7.18
C PHE A 90 1.38 -10.80 -7.36
N ASP A 91 2.54 -10.89 -8.00
CA ASP A 91 3.29 -12.13 -8.20
C ASP A 91 3.74 -12.83 -6.90
N GLN A 92 3.72 -12.11 -5.76
CA GLN A 92 4.04 -12.63 -4.43
C GLN A 92 2.83 -13.20 -3.68
N LEU A 93 1.61 -13.02 -4.18
CA LEU A 93 0.43 -13.60 -3.55
C LEU A 93 0.40 -15.12 -3.75
N SER A 94 0.09 -15.83 -2.66
CA SER A 94 -0.19 -17.27 -2.68
C SER A 94 -1.69 -17.53 -2.66
N ASP A 95 -2.11 -18.67 -3.22
CA ASP A 95 -3.51 -19.10 -3.16
C ASP A 95 -3.99 -19.27 -1.70
N ALA A 96 -3.10 -19.64 -0.79
CA ALA A 96 -3.41 -19.75 0.64
C ALA A 96 -3.79 -18.39 1.25
N GLU A 97 -3.16 -17.30 0.82
CA GLU A 97 -3.54 -15.95 1.24
C GLU A 97 -4.88 -15.50 0.62
N LEU A 98 -5.25 -16.06 -0.52
CA LEU A 98 -6.50 -15.77 -1.23
C LEU A 98 -7.65 -16.69 -0.81
N ALA A 99 -7.44 -17.64 0.09
CA ALA A 99 -8.49 -18.58 0.54
C ALA A 99 -9.73 -17.87 1.12
N PHE A 100 -9.56 -16.64 1.62
CA PHE A 100 -10.61 -15.81 2.22
C PHE A 100 -11.10 -14.70 1.29
N GLU A 101 -10.76 -14.72 -0.01
CA GLU A 101 -11.32 -13.77 -0.98
C GLU A 101 -12.85 -13.89 -1.00
N HIS A 102 -13.53 -12.73 -0.93
CA HIS A 102 -14.99 -12.64 -0.90
C HIS A 102 -15.63 -13.15 -2.19
N ASP A 103 -14.92 -13.12 -3.31
CA ASP A 103 -15.33 -13.62 -4.61
C ASP A 103 -14.67 -15.00 -4.78
N PRO A 104 -15.46 -16.10 -4.84
CA PRO A 104 -14.93 -17.44 -5.04
C PRO A 104 -14.04 -17.56 -6.30
N ALA A 105 -14.30 -16.78 -7.35
CA ALA A 105 -13.48 -16.77 -8.56
C ALA A 105 -12.08 -16.17 -8.29
N CYS A 106 -11.92 -15.36 -7.25
CA CYS A 106 -10.66 -14.71 -6.89
C CYS A 106 -9.84 -15.46 -5.83
N ARG A 107 -10.29 -16.65 -5.38
CA ARG A 107 -9.59 -17.45 -4.35
C ARG A 107 -8.32 -18.17 -4.83
N THR A 108 -7.98 -17.99 -6.10
CA THR A 108 -6.71 -18.42 -6.68
C THR A 108 -6.05 -17.23 -7.34
N ARG A 109 -4.71 -17.21 -7.40
CA ARG A 109 -3.97 -16.14 -8.06
C ARG A 109 -4.33 -16.03 -9.54
N ALA A 110 -4.56 -17.16 -10.21
CA ALA A 110 -4.97 -17.16 -11.62
C ALA A 110 -6.36 -16.51 -11.80
N GLY A 111 -7.31 -16.88 -10.95
CA GLY A 111 -8.66 -16.31 -10.98
C GLY A 111 -8.68 -14.82 -10.64
N LEU A 112 -7.95 -14.42 -9.60
CA LEU A 112 -7.79 -13.01 -9.25
C LEU A 112 -7.11 -12.20 -10.37
N LEU A 113 -6.10 -12.76 -11.04
CA LEU A 113 -5.45 -12.10 -12.19
C LEU A 113 -6.47 -11.84 -13.30
N ALA A 114 -7.26 -12.84 -13.66
CA ALA A 114 -8.28 -12.73 -14.70
C ALA A 114 -9.32 -11.65 -14.35
N THR A 115 -9.78 -11.60 -13.09
CA THR A 115 -10.72 -10.58 -12.61
C THR A 115 -10.11 -9.19 -12.63
N LEU A 116 -8.87 -9.02 -12.13
CA LEU A 116 -8.18 -7.72 -12.15
C LEU A 116 -7.93 -7.22 -13.57
N GLN A 117 -7.58 -8.09 -14.52
CA GLN A 117 -7.39 -7.72 -15.92
C GLN A 117 -8.70 -7.31 -16.61
N ARG A 118 -9.83 -7.89 -16.20
CA ARG A 118 -11.15 -7.47 -16.67
C ARG A 118 -11.51 -6.06 -16.22
N HIS A 119 -11.22 -5.72 -14.95
CA HIS A 119 -11.51 -4.40 -14.39
C HIS A 119 -10.47 -3.33 -14.77
N TYR A 120 -9.22 -3.75 -14.98
CA TYR A 120 -8.08 -2.88 -15.23
C TYR A 120 -7.30 -3.40 -16.44
N PRO A 121 -7.70 -3.02 -17.67
CA PRO A 121 -6.96 -3.40 -18.88
C PRO A 121 -5.48 -3.03 -18.78
N GLY A 122 -4.61 -3.99 -19.10
CA GLY A 122 -3.16 -3.85 -18.97
C GLY A 122 -2.59 -4.19 -17.60
N PHE A 123 -3.40 -4.64 -16.64
CA PHE A 123 -2.88 -5.12 -15.35
C PHE A 123 -1.91 -6.30 -15.54
N ALA A 124 -0.71 -6.17 -14.95
CA ALA A 124 0.36 -7.17 -15.07
C ALA A 124 0.71 -7.82 -13.71
N PRO A 125 1.18 -9.09 -13.69
CA PRO A 125 1.53 -9.79 -12.46
C PRO A 125 2.61 -9.11 -11.60
N GLY A 126 3.45 -8.25 -12.19
CA GLY A 126 4.49 -7.53 -11.46
C GLY A 126 3.99 -6.27 -10.74
N GLU A 127 2.71 -5.93 -10.86
CA GLU A 127 2.16 -4.71 -10.27
C GLU A 127 1.95 -4.82 -8.76
N TRP A 128 1.99 -3.65 -8.11
CA TRP A 128 1.65 -3.51 -6.70
C TRP A 128 0.15 -3.61 -6.49
N VAL A 129 -0.23 -4.32 -5.43
CA VAL A 129 -1.62 -4.45 -4.97
C VAL A 129 -1.69 -4.26 -3.46
N THR A 130 -2.80 -3.67 -3.01
CA THR A 130 -3.15 -3.61 -1.59
C THR A 130 -4.10 -4.74 -1.26
N VAL A 131 -3.70 -5.62 -0.35
CA VAL A 131 -4.58 -6.62 0.26
C VAL A 131 -5.33 -5.95 1.40
N CYS A 132 -6.64 -6.10 1.40
CA CYS A 132 -7.58 -5.47 2.31
C CYS A 132 -8.37 -6.55 3.04
N ASP A 133 -8.10 -6.75 4.32
CA ASP A 133 -8.79 -7.72 5.18
C ASP A 133 -9.81 -7.01 6.09
N PHE A 134 -11.03 -7.55 6.15
CA PHE A 134 -12.11 -7.10 7.01
C PHE A 134 -12.88 -8.30 7.59
N TRP A 135 -13.66 -8.07 8.65
CA TRP A 135 -14.38 -9.12 9.37
C TRP A 135 -15.87 -8.80 9.44
N LEU A 136 -16.68 -9.84 9.27
CA LEU A 136 -18.13 -9.81 9.38
C LEU A 136 -18.58 -10.85 10.41
N ASP A 137 -19.62 -10.54 11.17
CA ASP A 137 -20.23 -11.45 12.15
C ASP A 137 -21.33 -12.31 11.52
#